data_AF-G7YFW1-F1
#
_entry.id   AF-G7YFW1-F1
#
_cell.length_a   1.000
_cell.length_b   1.000
_cell.length_c   1.000
_cell.angle_alpha   90.00
_cell.angle_beta   90.00
_cell.angle_gamma   90.00
#
_symmetry.space_group_name_H-M   'P 1'
#
loop_
_entity.id
_entity.type
_entity.pdbx_description
1 polymer ?
#
loop_
_entity_poly.entity_id
_entity_poly.type
_entity_poly.pdbx_seq_one_letter_code
_entity_poly.pdbx_strand_id
1 'polypeptide(L)'
;MAITNRTEVTRDFQLIENNYGPCVRKLSNFQLIKTKTTEVKAIQGQHCKERQIRKFEKLLSKTQNSSGPVTNHDARTSHCSVVNLSNRPLSEEERCILEKGLHFAVSKRVIRAEEIIPSVESVFQKLPPMEAEKLRIQLVTVLKSQQPGAPNNTPAERRALNGLKKVDNIVITKADKGKATVVMDKSDYLQKVKQHLAEGPYRQIDNANITSIMNRRKAEVGKYLFSVINHLGQEEVDRTAAQIEVINKLRGSGYPASLIRRQLRRVLVPVEKPKREWLGTAVIPYKPGTSETIRRILNTANIRVGFQRGNTLRSALVQLKDRLPANRTRDCVYKIKCSDCIKVYIGQTARELHTRIVEHKRKINKPPRNADEYRALLKDSAIAEHALDTGHKIDLENVEVLRRGLRSTSQRLMAEAVEIAKHPSVNRIEGVELA
;
A
#
# COMPACT_ATOMS: atom_id res chain seq x y z
N MET A 1 59.88 -55.57 -2.96
CA MET A 1 58.45 -55.82 -3.23
C MET A 1 57.66 -55.27 -2.06
N ALA A 2 56.82 -54.26 -2.31
CA ALA A 2 55.43 -54.15 -1.86
C ALA A 2 55.01 -54.95 -0.59
N ILE A 3 54.36 -54.42 0.44
CA ILE A 3 53.50 -53.24 0.58
C ILE A 3 53.36 -52.98 2.10
N THR A 4 53.67 -51.75 2.50
CA THR A 4 53.16 -51.04 3.69
C THR A 4 51.63 -50.93 3.62
N ASN A 5 50.93 -50.88 4.77
CA ASN A 5 49.57 -50.33 4.99
C ASN A 5 48.58 -51.30 5.64
N ARG A 6 48.56 -51.33 6.97
CA ARG A 6 47.36 -51.74 7.72
C ARG A 6 47.11 -50.98 9.03
N THR A 7 48.05 -50.13 9.46
CA THR A 7 47.96 -49.35 10.70
C THR A 7 47.62 -47.85 10.49
N GLU A 8 47.72 -47.32 9.28
CA GLU A 8 47.30 -45.93 8.98
C GLU A 8 45.79 -45.81 8.66
N VAL A 9 45.17 -46.85 8.08
CA VAL A 9 43.74 -46.83 7.71
C VAL A 9 42.81 -46.76 8.92
N THR A 10 43.19 -47.32 10.08
CA THR A 10 42.36 -47.27 11.30
C THR A 10 42.46 -45.95 12.06
N ARG A 11 43.59 -45.23 11.98
CA ARG A 11 43.72 -43.89 12.57
C ARG A 11 42.98 -42.83 11.77
N ASP A 12 42.98 -42.93 10.44
CA ASP A 12 42.26 -41.99 9.58
C ASP A 12 40.73 -42.15 9.69
N PHE A 13 40.21 -43.37 9.86
CA PHE A 13 38.78 -43.59 10.10
C PHE A 13 38.30 -43.01 11.43
N GLN A 14 39.10 -43.10 12.50
CA GLN A 14 38.79 -42.48 13.79
C GLN A 14 38.92 -40.95 13.78
N LEU A 15 39.81 -40.38 12.96
CA LEU A 15 39.90 -38.94 12.74
C LEU A 15 38.74 -38.38 11.89
N ILE A 16 38.17 -39.18 10.99
CA ILE A 16 36.99 -38.81 10.19
C ILE A 16 35.70 -38.88 11.04
N GLU A 17 35.51 -39.92 11.87
CA GLU A 17 34.33 -39.98 12.74
C GLU A 17 34.32 -38.89 13.83
N ASN A 18 35.47 -38.56 14.41
CA ASN A 18 35.57 -37.54 15.46
C ASN A 18 35.44 -36.09 14.92
N ASN A 19 35.85 -35.82 13.68
CA ASN A 19 35.72 -34.49 13.07
C ASN A 19 34.36 -34.28 12.35
N TYR A 20 33.71 -35.33 11.84
CA TYR A 20 32.47 -35.20 11.06
C TYR A 20 31.21 -35.73 11.78
N GLY A 21 31.32 -36.43 12.91
CA GLY A 21 30.19 -36.94 13.70
C GLY A 21 29.12 -35.89 14.06
N PRO A 22 29.47 -34.65 14.46
CA PRO A 22 28.49 -33.58 14.70
C PRO A 22 27.79 -33.08 13.42
N CYS A 23 28.47 -33.12 12.27
CA CYS A 23 27.91 -32.75 10.96
C CYS A 23 26.95 -33.82 10.43
N VAL A 24 27.27 -35.10 10.61
CA VAL A 24 26.41 -36.23 10.23
C VAL A 24 25.14 -36.28 11.11
N ARG A 25 25.24 -35.97 12.41
CA ARG A 25 24.07 -35.80 13.30
C ARG A 25 23.20 -34.59 12.94
N LYS A 26 23.80 -33.50 12.42
CA LYS A 26 23.05 -32.33 11.90
C LYS A 26 22.35 -32.63 10.57
N LEU A 27 22.98 -33.39 9.66
CA LEU A 27 22.40 -33.81 8.39
C LEU A 27 21.22 -34.78 8.56
N SER A 28 21.36 -35.77 9.45
CA SER A 28 20.28 -36.71 9.81
C SER A 28 19.10 -36.01 10.49
N ASN A 29 19.36 -35.07 11.41
CA ASN A 29 18.31 -34.23 12.00
C ASN A 29 17.62 -33.34 10.94
N PHE A 30 18.35 -32.85 9.94
CA PHE A 30 17.78 -32.04 8.86
C PHE A 30 16.93 -32.86 7.88
N GLN A 31 17.36 -34.09 7.55
CA GLN A 31 16.58 -35.04 6.77
C GLN A 31 15.30 -35.44 7.53
N LEU A 32 15.39 -35.69 8.84
CA LEU A 32 14.25 -35.98 9.70
C LEU A 32 13.26 -34.80 9.80
N ILE A 33 13.76 -33.57 9.84
CA ILE A 33 12.92 -32.37 9.79
C ILE A 33 12.25 -32.24 8.42
N LYS A 34 12.98 -32.46 7.32
CA LYS A 34 12.40 -32.44 5.97
C LYS A 34 11.28 -33.46 5.81
N THR A 35 11.48 -34.71 6.26
CA THR A 35 10.47 -35.79 6.19
C THR A 35 9.26 -35.48 7.05
N LYS A 36 9.45 -35.07 8.31
CA LYS A 36 8.33 -34.65 9.18
C LYS A 36 7.59 -33.42 8.62
N THR A 37 8.29 -32.49 7.99
CA THR A 37 7.67 -31.31 7.38
C THR A 37 6.84 -31.71 6.15
N THR A 38 7.32 -32.68 5.34
CA THR A 38 6.54 -33.21 4.21
C THR A 38 5.33 -34.01 4.66
N GLU A 39 5.44 -34.78 5.74
CA GLU A 39 4.31 -35.51 6.33
C GLU A 39 3.26 -34.55 6.90
N VAL A 40 3.68 -33.54 7.68
CA VAL A 40 2.76 -32.52 8.21
C VAL A 40 2.09 -31.72 7.08
N LYS A 41 2.83 -31.40 6.01
CA LYS A 41 2.27 -30.76 4.81
C LYS A 41 1.29 -31.67 4.06
N ALA A 42 1.57 -32.97 3.98
CA ALA A 42 0.68 -33.96 3.35
C ALA A 42 -0.61 -34.14 4.15
N ILE A 43 -0.51 -34.28 5.49
CA ILE A 43 -1.65 -34.38 6.41
C ILE A 43 -2.49 -33.09 6.37
N GLN A 44 -1.86 -31.91 6.46
CA GLN A 44 -2.57 -30.63 6.32
C GLN A 44 -3.21 -30.48 4.93
N GLY A 45 -2.55 -30.96 3.87
CA GLY A 45 -3.07 -30.99 2.51
C GLY A 45 -4.33 -31.85 2.40
N GLN A 46 -4.32 -33.05 2.98
CA GLN A 46 -5.45 -33.98 3.01
C GLN A 46 -6.64 -33.38 3.78
N HIS A 47 -6.39 -32.81 4.97
CA HIS A 47 -7.42 -32.15 5.78
C HIS A 47 -8.01 -30.91 5.08
N CYS A 48 -7.19 -30.14 4.34
CA CYS A 48 -7.66 -29.05 3.51
C CYS A 48 -8.51 -29.53 2.34
N LYS A 49 -8.12 -30.63 1.69
CA LYS A 49 -8.85 -31.26 0.59
C LYS A 49 -10.23 -31.74 1.04
N GLU A 50 -10.30 -32.50 2.13
CA GLU A 50 -11.56 -32.97 2.71
C GLU A 50 -12.47 -31.82 3.14
N ARG A 51 -11.91 -30.76 3.75
CA ARG A 51 -12.68 -29.57 4.12
C ARG A 51 -13.26 -28.85 2.89
N GLN A 52 -12.51 -28.78 1.79
CA GLN A 52 -12.98 -28.19 0.54
C GLN A 52 -14.06 -29.04 -0.13
N ILE A 53 -13.91 -30.37 -0.11
CA ILE A 53 -14.92 -31.31 -0.63
C ILE A 53 -16.24 -31.16 0.15
N ARG A 54 -16.20 -31.23 1.50
CA ARG A 54 -17.39 -31.01 2.34
C ARG A 54 -18.03 -29.64 2.13
N LYS A 55 -17.22 -28.60 1.91
CA LYS A 55 -17.72 -27.25 1.60
C LYS A 55 -18.41 -27.22 0.23
N PHE A 56 -17.85 -27.91 -0.77
CA PHE A 56 -18.42 -28.01 -2.11
C PHE A 56 -19.75 -28.78 -2.10
N GLU A 57 -19.82 -29.91 -1.40
CA GLU A 57 -21.05 -30.70 -1.21
C GLU A 57 -22.15 -29.88 -0.51
N LYS A 58 -21.79 -29.11 0.53
CA LYS A 58 -22.72 -28.22 1.23
C LYS A 58 -23.22 -27.04 0.39
N LEU A 59 -22.47 -26.65 -0.65
CA LEU A 59 -22.90 -25.64 -1.61
C LEU A 59 -23.83 -26.25 -2.68
N LEU A 60 -23.55 -27.47 -3.13
CA LEU A 60 -24.42 -28.22 -4.03
C LEU A 60 -25.80 -28.47 -3.41
N SER A 61 -25.86 -28.91 -2.14
CA SER A 61 -27.13 -29.14 -1.45
C SER A 61 -27.94 -27.86 -1.22
N LYS A 62 -27.27 -26.71 -1.04
CA LYS A 62 -27.96 -25.40 -0.98
C LYS A 62 -28.55 -24.95 -2.31
N THR A 63 -27.99 -25.41 -3.43
CA THR A 63 -28.45 -25.02 -4.77
C THR A 63 -29.68 -25.85 -5.19
N GLN A 64 -29.84 -27.06 -4.67
CA GLN A 64 -31.02 -27.91 -4.90
C GLN A 64 -32.25 -27.52 -4.08
N ASN A 65 -32.08 -26.81 -2.95
CA ASN A 65 -33.19 -26.37 -2.09
C ASN A 65 -33.73 -24.96 -2.43
N SER A 66 -33.22 -24.31 -3.48
CA SER A 66 -33.66 -22.99 -3.93
C SER A 66 -34.31 -23.06 -5.32
N SER A 67 -35.41 -23.78 -5.45
CA SER A 67 -36.32 -23.73 -6.60
C SER A 67 -37.58 -22.91 -6.24
N GLY A 68 -37.42 -21.59 -6.20
CA GLY A 68 -38.51 -20.62 -6.23
C GLY A 68 -38.25 -19.60 -7.35
N PRO A 69 -39.29 -19.04 -8.01
CA PRO A 69 -39.11 -18.24 -9.21
C PRO A 69 -38.38 -16.92 -8.89
N VAL A 70 -37.21 -16.77 -9.49
CA VAL A 70 -36.37 -15.57 -9.38
C VAL A 70 -36.93 -14.50 -10.32
N THR A 71 -37.59 -13.51 -9.76
CA THR A 71 -37.78 -12.23 -10.45
C THR A 71 -36.41 -11.57 -10.64
N ASN A 72 -36.07 -11.25 -11.88
CA ASN A 72 -34.83 -10.57 -12.28
C ASN A 72 -34.77 -9.14 -11.71
N HIS A 73 -34.34 -8.98 -10.46
CA HIS A 73 -33.78 -7.72 -9.97
C HIS A 73 -32.56 -8.01 -9.06
N ASP A 74 -31.40 -7.47 -9.48
CA ASP A 74 -30.17 -7.20 -8.72
C ASP A 74 -29.30 -8.34 -8.16
N ALA A 75 -28.70 -9.13 -9.06
CA ALA A 75 -27.69 -10.14 -8.73
C ALA A 75 -26.23 -9.61 -8.50
N ARG A 76 -26.00 -8.45 -7.85
CA ARG A 76 -24.61 -7.95 -7.60
C ARG A 76 -24.27 -7.31 -6.25
N THR A 77 -25.16 -7.28 -5.26
CA THR A 77 -24.82 -6.76 -3.92
C THR A 77 -24.89 -7.88 -2.87
N SER A 78 -23.78 -8.60 -2.68
CA SER A 78 -23.63 -9.43 -1.47
C SER A 78 -23.43 -8.51 -0.26
N HIS A 79 -24.54 -8.11 0.36
CA HIS A 79 -24.57 -7.29 1.57
C HIS A 79 -23.69 -7.92 2.66
N CYS A 80 -22.90 -7.08 3.30
CA CYS A 80 -22.05 -7.43 4.44
C CYS A 80 -22.94 -7.54 5.67
N SER A 81 -22.83 -8.61 6.46
CA SER A 81 -23.54 -8.70 7.74
C SER A 81 -22.98 -7.63 8.70
N VAL A 82 -23.86 -6.91 9.40
CA VAL A 82 -23.48 -5.93 10.43
C VAL A 82 -23.84 -6.50 11.79
N VAL A 83 -22.85 -6.55 12.68
CA VAL A 83 -23.02 -7.01 14.06
C VAL A 83 -22.73 -5.84 14.98
N ASN A 84 -23.77 -5.38 15.70
CA ASN A 84 -23.61 -4.35 16.72
C ASN A 84 -23.42 -5.01 18.09
N LEU A 85 -22.26 -4.82 18.68
CA LEU A 85 -21.90 -5.21 20.05
C LEU A 85 -21.72 -3.99 20.96
N SER A 86 -21.96 -2.78 20.45
CA SER A 86 -21.91 -1.56 21.27
C SER A 86 -23.24 -1.33 21.97
N ASN A 87 -23.20 -0.62 23.09
CA ASN A 87 -24.39 -0.20 23.83
C ASN A 87 -25.23 0.86 23.10
N ARG A 88 -24.72 1.40 21.99
CA ARG A 88 -25.41 2.41 21.18
C ARG A 88 -26.26 1.76 20.08
N PRO A 89 -27.56 2.08 19.96
CA PRO A 89 -28.34 1.64 18.81
C PRO A 89 -27.87 2.35 17.53
N LEU A 90 -27.78 1.60 16.44
CA LEU A 90 -27.47 2.14 15.12
C LEU A 90 -28.77 2.57 14.44
N SER A 91 -28.77 3.75 13.80
CA SER A 91 -29.90 4.14 12.95
C SER A 91 -30.00 3.23 11.72
N GLU A 92 -31.16 3.22 11.06
CA GLU A 92 -31.36 2.44 9.82
C GLU A 92 -30.36 2.86 8.73
N GLU A 93 -30.06 4.15 8.61
CA GLU A 93 -29.10 4.69 7.65
C GLU A 93 -27.64 4.32 8.01
N GLU A 94 -27.30 4.33 9.30
CA GLU A 94 -26.00 3.87 9.79
C GLU A 94 -25.81 2.37 9.53
N ARG A 95 -26.88 1.58 9.70
CA ARG A 95 -26.85 0.15 9.38
C ARG A 95 -26.69 -0.08 7.88
N CYS A 96 -27.50 0.59 7.05
CA CYS A 96 -27.47 0.47 5.59
C CYS A 96 -26.07 0.78 5.02
N ILE A 97 -25.41 1.84 5.51
CA ILE A 97 -24.05 2.16 5.05
C ILE A 97 -23.01 1.13 5.49
N LEU A 98 -23.12 0.58 6.71
CA LEU A 98 -22.21 -0.47 7.19
C LEU A 98 -22.42 -1.81 6.47
N GLU A 99 -23.65 -2.08 6.01
CA GLU A 99 -24.02 -3.27 5.21
C GLU A 99 -23.42 -3.23 3.80
N LYS A 100 -23.14 -2.04 3.24
CA LYS A 100 -22.34 -1.91 2.01
C LYS A 100 -20.91 -2.46 2.19
N GLY A 101 -20.44 -2.52 3.43
CA GLY A 101 -19.18 -3.12 3.85
C GLY A 101 -18.00 -2.16 3.79
N LEU A 102 -16.99 -2.41 4.64
CA LEU A 102 -15.85 -1.51 4.81
C LEU A 102 -15.00 -1.29 3.54
N HIS A 103 -15.06 -2.19 2.56
CA HIS A 103 -14.35 -2.03 1.28
C HIS A 103 -15.11 -1.19 0.25
N PHE A 104 -16.36 -0.81 0.54
CA PHE A 104 -17.14 0.07 -0.31
C PHE A 104 -16.42 1.42 -0.47
N ALA A 105 -16.24 1.85 -1.71
CA ALA A 105 -15.64 3.12 -2.06
C ALA A 105 -16.73 4.13 -2.40
N VAL A 106 -16.75 5.27 -1.72
CA VAL A 106 -17.66 6.36 -2.04
C VAL A 106 -17.19 7.01 -3.34
N SER A 107 -18.07 7.02 -4.35
CA SER A 107 -17.75 7.51 -5.70
C SER A 107 -17.54 9.02 -5.70
N LYS A 108 -16.52 9.47 -6.43
CA LYS A 108 -16.31 10.89 -6.69
C LYS A 108 -17.30 11.36 -7.77
N ARG A 109 -17.94 12.50 -7.53
CA ARG A 109 -18.85 13.13 -8.51
C ARG A 109 -18.12 13.74 -9.69
N VAL A 110 -16.99 14.39 -9.41
CA VAL A 110 -16.18 15.14 -10.38
C VAL A 110 -14.72 14.83 -10.08
N ILE A 111 -13.90 14.66 -11.12
CA ILE A 111 -12.44 14.63 -10.93
C ILE A 111 -11.94 16.07 -11.02
N ARG A 112 -11.28 16.53 -9.96
CA ARG A 112 -10.67 17.85 -9.96
C ARG A 112 -9.32 17.80 -10.66
N ALA A 113 -9.03 18.80 -11.50
CA ALA A 113 -7.79 18.85 -12.27
C ALA A 113 -6.55 18.77 -11.36
N GLU A 114 -6.60 19.38 -10.18
CA GLU A 114 -5.45 19.50 -9.28
C GLU A 114 -5.04 18.16 -8.64
N GLU A 115 -5.93 17.15 -8.69
CA GLU A 115 -5.60 15.79 -8.26
C GLU A 115 -4.88 15.00 -9.34
N ILE A 116 -5.05 15.38 -10.62
CA ILE A 116 -4.49 14.68 -11.77
C ILE A 116 -3.17 15.32 -12.22
N ILE A 117 -3.12 16.66 -12.26
CA ILE A 117 -2.01 17.46 -12.79
C ILE A 117 -0.66 16.97 -12.26
N PRO A 118 -0.44 16.82 -10.93
CA PRO A 118 0.88 16.43 -10.44
C PRO A 118 1.36 15.09 -10.96
N SER A 119 0.43 14.14 -11.18
CA SER A 119 0.80 12.82 -11.70
C SER A 119 0.97 12.81 -13.21
N VAL A 120 0.16 13.57 -13.96
CA VAL A 120 0.21 13.57 -15.43
C VAL A 120 1.36 14.45 -15.94
N GLU A 121 1.52 15.66 -15.41
CA GLU A 121 2.60 16.56 -15.82
C GLU A 121 3.99 15.98 -15.53
N SER A 122 4.12 15.23 -14.43
CA SER A 122 5.37 14.52 -14.14
C SER A 122 5.79 13.51 -15.23
N VAL A 123 4.84 13.03 -16.03
CA VAL A 123 5.11 12.16 -17.18
C VAL A 123 5.25 12.98 -18.47
N PHE A 124 4.48 14.06 -18.63
CA PHE A 124 4.55 14.94 -19.80
C PHE A 124 5.89 15.65 -19.94
N GLN A 125 6.59 15.92 -18.83
CA GLN A 125 7.99 16.42 -18.86
C GLN A 125 8.95 15.52 -19.64
N LYS A 126 8.61 14.25 -19.88
CA LYS A 126 9.42 13.29 -20.64
C LYS A 126 9.02 13.20 -22.12
N LEU A 127 7.92 13.86 -22.51
CA LEU A 127 7.42 13.87 -23.88
C LEU A 127 7.93 15.11 -24.63
N PRO A 128 7.95 15.06 -25.98
CA PRO A 128 8.13 16.26 -26.79
C PRO A 128 7.08 17.33 -26.44
N PRO A 129 7.45 18.62 -26.37
CA PRO A 129 6.54 19.68 -25.94
C PRO A 129 5.22 19.76 -26.73
N MET A 130 5.28 19.55 -28.05
CA MET A 130 4.07 19.58 -28.91
C MET A 130 3.11 18.43 -28.62
N GLU A 131 3.63 17.23 -28.38
CA GLU A 131 2.79 16.06 -28.05
C GLU A 131 2.18 16.21 -26.66
N ALA A 132 2.97 16.68 -25.69
CA ALA A 132 2.49 17.00 -24.34
C ALA A 132 1.34 18.02 -24.40
N GLU A 133 1.49 19.09 -25.17
CA GLU A 133 0.48 20.14 -25.29
C GLU A 133 -0.83 19.63 -25.92
N LYS A 134 -0.72 18.82 -26.98
CA LYS A 134 -1.88 18.16 -27.58
C LYS A 134 -2.65 17.31 -26.56
N LEU A 135 -1.93 16.54 -25.72
CA LEU A 135 -2.54 15.74 -24.67
C LEU A 135 -3.15 16.62 -23.58
N ARG A 136 -2.51 17.73 -23.18
CA ARG A 136 -3.08 18.70 -22.21
C ARG A 136 -4.42 19.24 -22.69
N ILE A 137 -4.51 19.69 -23.94
CA ILE A 137 -5.76 20.21 -24.53
C ILE A 137 -6.85 19.13 -24.50
N GLN A 138 -6.54 17.89 -24.88
CA GLN A 138 -7.49 16.78 -24.85
C GLN A 138 -7.96 16.46 -23.42
N LEU A 139 -7.05 16.47 -22.44
CA LEU A 139 -7.40 16.24 -21.04
C LEU A 139 -8.28 17.36 -20.47
N VAL A 140 -7.94 18.62 -20.73
CA VAL A 140 -8.74 19.78 -20.31
C VAL A 140 -10.14 19.71 -20.91
N THR A 141 -10.25 19.34 -22.19
CA THR A 141 -11.54 19.15 -22.87
C THR A 141 -12.39 18.08 -22.18
N VAL A 142 -11.81 16.93 -21.85
CA VAL A 142 -12.50 15.85 -21.12
C VAL A 142 -12.89 16.28 -19.70
N LEU A 143 -12.04 17.05 -19.02
CA LEU A 143 -12.33 17.53 -17.67
C LEU A 143 -13.40 18.63 -17.64
N LYS A 144 -13.46 19.49 -18.66
CA LYS A 144 -14.50 20.53 -18.80
C LYS A 144 -15.85 19.95 -19.22
N SER A 145 -15.86 18.96 -20.12
CA SER A 145 -17.09 18.28 -20.60
C SER A 145 -17.64 17.23 -19.62
N GLN A 146 -16.98 16.98 -18.50
CA GLN A 146 -17.39 15.94 -17.58
C GLN A 146 -18.72 16.29 -16.89
N GLN A 147 -19.67 15.36 -16.91
CA GLN A 147 -20.91 15.50 -16.14
C GLN A 147 -20.72 14.98 -14.71
N PRO A 148 -21.35 15.59 -13.68
CA PRO A 148 -21.32 15.06 -12.32
C PRO A 148 -21.90 13.64 -12.29
N GLY A 149 -21.11 12.69 -11.81
CA GLY A 149 -21.55 11.30 -11.70
C GLY A 149 -22.68 11.14 -10.66
N ALA A 150 -23.58 10.19 -10.91
CA ALA A 150 -24.59 9.81 -9.94
C ALA A 150 -23.91 9.32 -8.64
N PRO A 151 -24.36 9.79 -7.46
CA PRO A 151 -23.78 9.35 -6.20
C PRO A 151 -24.15 7.88 -5.95
N ASN A 152 -23.19 7.09 -5.45
CA ASN A 152 -23.46 5.71 -5.01
C ASN A 152 -23.90 5.63 -3.54
N ASN A 153 -24.16 6.78 -2.91
CA ASN A 153 -24.64 6.91 -1.55
C ASN A 153 -25.72 8.00 -1.47
N THR A 154 -26.75 7.77 -0.65
CA THR A 154 -27.84 8.74 -0.47
C THR A 154 -27.38 9.93 0.38
N PRO A 155 -28.07 11.09 0.34
CA PRO A 155 -27.80 12.20 1.24
C PRO A 155 -27.93 11.82 2.72
N ALA A 156 -28.90 10.96 3.05
CA ALA A 156 -29.10 10.46 4.41
C ALA A 156 -27.94 9.57 4.87
N GLU A 157 -27.50 8.62 4.04
CA GLU A 157 -26.30 7.82 4.31
C GLU A 157 -25.04 8.68 4.47
N ARG A 158 -24.93 9.80 3.73
CA ARG A 158 -23.81 10.72 3.87
C ARG A 158 -23.81 11.43 5.22
N ARG A 159 -24.99 11.81 5.71
CA ARG A 159 -25.15 12.38 7.06
C ARG A 159 -24.80 11.34 8.12
N ALA A 160 -25.33 10.13 7.99
CA ALA A 160 -25.00 9.00 8.87
C ALA A 160 -23.49 8.71 8.91
N LEU A 161 -22.82 8.67 7.75
CA LEU A 161 -21.36 8.50 7.67
C LEU A 161 -20.59 9.59 8.43
N ASN A 162 -21.03 10.84 8.28
CA ASN A 162 -20.40 11.97 8.95
C ASN A 162 -20.71 11.97 10.47
N GLY A 163 -21.87 11.47 10.87
CA GLY A 163 -22.20 11.19 12.27
C GLY A 163 -21.25 10.15 12.85
N LEU A 164 -21.18 8.96 12.25
CA LEU A 164 -20.31 7.86 12.68
C LEU A 164 -18.82 8.26 12.80
N LYS A 165 -18.33 9.18 11.96
CA LYS A 165 -16.94 9.68 12.04
C LYS A 165 -16.64 10.52 13.28
N LYS A 166 -17.65 11.16 13.87
CA LYS A 166 -17.52 12.04 15.04
C LYS A 166 -17.68 11.29 16.36
N VAL A 167 -18.15 10.05 16.30
CA VAL A 167 -18.45 9.23 17.47
C VAL A 167 -17.17 8.53 17.92
N ASP A 168 -16.62 8.97 19.05
CA ASP A 168 -15.32 8.49 19.55
C ASP A 168 -15.41 7.34 20.58
N ASN A 169 -16.63 7.02 21.05
CA ASN A 169 -16.87 5.95 22.03
C ASN A 169 -17.05 4.56 21.41
N ILE A 170 -17.18 4.47 20.07
CA ILE A 170 -17.32 3.19 19.36
C ILE A 170 -16.10 2.91 18.48
N VAL A 171 -15.86 1.63 18.23
CA VAL A 171 -14.83 1.14 17.31
C VAL A 171 -15.52 0.28 16.25
N ILE A 172 -15.34 0.66 14.99
CA ILE A 172 -15.85 -0.07 13.83
C ILE A 172 -14.69 -0.86 13.22
N THR A 173 -14.83 -2.17 13.13
CA THR A 173 -13.80 -3.06 12.57
C THR A 173 -14.40 -4.13 11.67
N LYS A 174 -13.53 -4.89 10.99
CA LYS A 174 -13.93 -6.07 10.23
C LYS A 174 -13.85 -7.28 11.15
N ALA A 175 -14.82 -8.18 11.08
CA ALA A 175 -14.71 -9.49 11.71
C ALA A 175 -13.53 -10.29 11.12
N ASP A 176 -12.87 -11.10 11.96
CA ASP A 176 -11.80 -12.02 11.54
C ASP A 176 -12.34 -13.08 10.57
N LYS A 177 -13.52 -13.63 10.88
CA LYS A 177 -14.23 -14.64 10.08
C LYS A 177 -15.64 -14.18 9.75
N GLY A 178 -16.08 -14.49 8.53
CA GLY A 178 -17.34 -13.98 7.99
C GLY A 178 -17.16 -12.55 7.49
N LYS A 179 -17.63 -12.25 6.27
CA LYS A 179 -17.58 -10.90 5.67
C LYS A 179 -18.56 -10.00 6.42
N ALA A 180 -18.20 -9.60 7.64
CA ALA A 180 -19.03 -8.83 8.55
C ALA A 180 -18.31 -7.57 9.07
N THR A 181 -19.09 -6.51 9.27
CA THR A 181 -18.67 -5.27 9.92
C THR A 181 -19.14 -5.32 11.37
N VAL A 182 -18.21 -5.14 12.31
CA VAL A 182 -18.50 -5.20 13.75
C VAL A 182 -18.37 -3.80 14.33
N VAL A 183 -19.38 -3.38 15.09
CA VAL A 183 -19.36 -2.16 15.89
C VAL A 183 -19.30 -2.57 17.35
N MET A 184 -18.37 -2.01 18.13
CA MET A 184 -18.21 -2.33 19.55
C MET A 184 -17.81 -1.10 20.34
N ASP A 185 -18.04 -1.10 21.65
CA ASP A 185 -17.58 -0.02 22.50
C ASP A 185 -16.05 0.02 22.57
N LYS A 186 -15.50 1.24 22.62
CA LYS A 186 -14.05 1.47 22.61
C LYS A 186 -13.40 0.96 23.88
N SER A 187 -14.07 1.06 25.03
CA SER A 187 -13.64 0.48 26.30
C SER A 187 -13.37 -1.01 26.15
N ASP A 188 -14.36 -1.74 25.63
CA ASP A 188 -14.36 -3.18 25.51
C ASP A 188 -13.32 -3.65 24.51
N TYR A 189 -13.18 -2.92 23.40
CA TYR A 189 -12.12 -3.15 22.43
C TYR A 189 -10.73 -3.01 23.07
N LEU A 190 -10.48 -1.91 23.79
CA LEU A 190 -9.19 -1.67 24.44
C LEU A 190 -8.90 -2.71 25.53
N GLN A 191 -9.91 -3.12 26.29
CA GLN A 191 -9.77 -4.19 27.28
C GLN A 191 -9.37 -5.52 26.62
N LYS A 192 -10.06 -5.92 25.54
CA LYS A 192 -9.71 -7.11 24.76
C LYS A 192 -8.30 -7.02 24.18
N VAL A 193 -7.89 -5.86 23.66
CA VAL A 193 -6.52 -5.66 23.15
C VAL A 193 -5.49 -5.86 24.27
N LYS A 194 -5.72 -5.27 25.45
CA LYS A 194 -4.83 -5.45 26.61
C LYS A 194 -4.74 -6.91 27.04
N GLN A 195 -5.88 -7.61 27.10
CA GLN A 195 -5.93 -9.03 27.43
C GLN A 195 -5.14 -9.87 26.40
N HIS A 196 -5.37 -9.63 25.10
CA HIS A 196 -4.64 -10.31 24.03
C HIS A 196 -3.14 -10.03 24.03
N LEU A 197 -2.71 -8.83 24.46
CA LEU A 197 -1.30 -8.50 24.61
C LEU A 197 -0.67 -9.22 25.81
N ALA A 198 -1.42 -9.43 26.89
CA ALA A 198 -0.96 -10.12 28.10
C ALA A 198 -0.91 -11.65 27.93
N GLU A 199 -1.91 -12.25 27.28
CA GLU A 199 -2.03 -13.70 27.09
C GLU A 199 -1.34 -14.19 25.80
N GLY A 200 -1.07 -13.27 24.86
CA GLY A 200 -0.51 -13.60 23.56
C GLY A 200 0.99 -13.97 23.60
N PRO A 201 1.56 -14.38 22.46
CA PRO A 201 2.99 -14.72 22.35
C PRO A 201 3.91 -13.49 22.34
N TYR A 202 3.44 -12.37 22.91
CA TYR A 202 4.13 -11.09 22.89
C TYR A 202 4.99 -10.94 24.14
N ARG A 203 6.19 -10.39 23.98
CA ARG A 203 7.10 -10.07 25.09
C ARG A 203 7.40 -8.58 25.05
N GLN A 204 7.18 -7.89 26.16
CA GLN A 204 7.56 -6.49 26.32
C GLN A 204 9.10 -6.36 26.24
N ILE A 205 9.58 -5.34 25.54
CA ILE A 205 11.01 -5.08 25.36
C ILE A 205 11.32 -3.73 26.01
N ASP A 206 12.36 -3.69 26.84
CA ASP A 206 12.82 -2.46 27.48
C ASP A 206 13.61 -1.57 26.51
N ASN A 207 13.37 -0.26 26.58
CA ASN A 207 13.79 0.74 25.60
C ASN A 207 15.31 0.76 25.30
N ALA A 208 16.15 0.39 26.27
CA ALA A 208 17.60 0.43 26.14
C ALA A 208 18.17 -0.54 25.07
N ASN A 209 17.43 -1.59 24.71
CA ASN A 209 17.92 -2.66 23.82
C ASN A 209 17.20 -2.74 22.46
N ILE A 210 16.26 -1.83 22.16
CA ILE A 210 15.42 -1.93 20.96
C ILE A 210 16.26 -1.92 19.67
N THR A 211 17.22 -1.00 19.56
CA THR A 211 18.06 -0.85 18.35
C THR A 211 18.97 -2.07 18.15
N SER A 212 19.58 -2.59 19.23
CA SER A 212 20.48 -3.75 19.16
C SER A 212 19.72 -5.05 18.83
N ILE A 213 18.55 -5.25 19.42
CA ILE A 213 17.66 -6.40 19.13
C ILE A 213 17.15 -6.32 17.68
N MET A 214 16.70 -5.15 17.21
CA MET A 214 16.25 -4.98 15.82
C MET A 214 17.37 -5.26 14.82
N ASN A 215 18.57 -4.74 15.06
CA ASN A 215 19.71 -4.94 14.17
C ASN A 215 20.15 -6.41 14.14
N ARG A 216 20.16 -7.10 15.29
CA ARG A 216 20.45 -8.54 15.38
C ARG A 216 19.43 -9.38 14.62
N ARG A 217 18.12 -9.13 14.82
CA ARG A 217 17.06 -9.86 14.11
C ARG A 217 17.07 -9.58 12.61
N LYS A 218 17.35 -8.34 12.18
CA LYS A 218 17.52 -8.01 10.76
C LYS A 218 18.69 -8.79 10.15
N ALA A 219 19.80 -8.93 10.86
CA ALA A 219 20.96 -9.71 10.41
C ALA A 219 20.63 -11.21 10.32
N GLU A 220 19.94 -11.79 11.30
CA GLU A 220 19.51 -13.19 11.29
C GLU A 220 18.53 -13.50 10.14
N VAL A 221 17.51 -12.66 9.96
CA VAL A 221 16.55 -12.78 8.85
C VAL A 221 17.25 -12.59 7.51
N GLY A 222 18.21 -11.65 7.42
CA GLY A 222 19.06 -11.47 6.23
C GLY A 222 19.88 -12.71 5.90
N LYS A 223 20.53 -13.34 6.89
CA LYS A 223 21.27 -14.60 6.73
C LYS A 223 20.37 -15.74 6.25
N TYR A 224 19.18 -15.87 6.83
CA TYR A 224 18.20 -16.87 6.43
C TYR A 224 17.70 -16.65 5.01
N LEU A 225 17.31 -15.43 4.65
CA LEU A 225 16.88 -15.07 3.30
C LEU A 225 18.00 -15.31 2.27
N PHE A 226 19.24 -14.95 2.60
CA PHE A 226 20.39 -15.19 1.73
C PHE A 226 20.65 -16.69 1.53
N SER A 227 20.52 -17.49 2.59
CA SER A 227 20.58 -18.95 2.52
C SER A 227 19.46 -19.54 1.66
N VAL A 228 18.24 -19.02 1.77
CA VAL A 228 17.08 -19.44 0.95
C VAL A 228 17.25 -19.03 -0.52
N ILE A 229 17.72 -17.81 -0.80
CA ILE A 229 17.97 -17.32 -2.15
C ILE A 229 19.07 -18.16 -2.83
N ASN A 230 20.15 -18.47 -2.12
CA ASN A 230 21.22 -19.32 -2.66
C ASN A 230 20.78 -20.77 -2.90
N HIS A 231 19.84 -21.29 -2.11
CA HIS A 231 19.23 -22.60 -2.35
C HIS A 231 18.21 -22.59 -3.50
N LEU A 232 17.50 -21.48 -3.74
CA LEU A 232 16.56 -21.32 -4.85
C LEU A 232 17.24 -20.92 -6.17
N GLY A 233 18.52 -20.55 -6.11
CA GLY A 233 19.37 -20.18 -7.26
C GLY A 233 20.07 -21.37 -7.93
N GLN A 234 19.89 -22.59 -7.44
CA GLN A 234 20.21 -23.81 -8.19
C GLN A 234 18.90 -24.39 -8.75
N GLU A 235 18.98 -24.92 -9.97
CA GLU A 235 17.99 -25.75 -10.66
C GLU A 235 17.00 -25.05 -11.63
N GLU A 236 17.53 -24.57 -12.77
CA GLU A 236 16.73 -24.52 -14.01
C GLU A 236 16.45 -25.92 -14.59
N VAL A 237 17.26 -26.93 -14.22
CA VAL A 237 17.20 -28.30 -14.75
C VAL A 237 16.07 -29.14 -14.11
N ASP A 238 15.73 -28.92 -12.84
CA ASP A 238 14.71 -29.71 -12.11
C ASP A 238 13.26 -29.31 -12.38
N ARG A 239 13.02 -28.13 -12.98
CA ARG A 239 11.67 -27.70 -13.34
C ARG A 239 11.04 -28.62 -14.38
N THR A 240 11.83 -29.11 -15.32
CA THR A 240 11.36 -29.95 -16.44
C THR A 240 11.05 -31.37 -15.95
N ALA A 241 11.86 -31.92 -15.05
CA ALA A 241 11.62 -33.22 -14.42
C ALA A 241 10.41 -33.19 -13.47
N ALA A 242 10.30 -32.15 -12.63
CA ALA A 242 9.15 -31.96 -11.74
C ALA A 242 7.85 -31.71 -12.54
N GLN A 243 7.92 -31.07 -13.70
CA GLN A 243 6.77 -30.90 -14.59
C GLN A 243 6.25 -32.23 -15.15
N ILE A 244 7.14 -33.12 -15.58
CA ILE A 244 6.77 -34.46 -16.07
C ILE A 244 6.14 -35.28 -14.94
N GLU A 245 6.69 -35.22 -13.74
CA GLU A 245 6.16 -35.91 -12.57
C GLU A 245 4.75 -35.41 -12.17
N VAL A 246 4.54 -34.09 -12.17
CA VAL A 246 3.24 -33.47 -11.89
C VAL A 246 2.19 -33.85 -12.94
N ILE A 247 2.57 -33.93 -14.22
CA ILE A 247 1.68 -34.36 -15.31
C ILE A 247 1.23 -35.81 -15.13
N ASN A 248 2.16 -36.70 -14.75
CA ASN A 248 1.87 -38.11 -14.52
C ASN A 248 0.98 -38.32 -13.29
N LYS A 249 1.22 -37.58 -12.19
CA LYS A 249 0.35 -37.59 -11.00
C LYS A 249 -1.06 -37.06 -11.31
N LEU A 250 -1.19 -35.97 -12.09
CA LEU A 250 -2.49 -35.39 -12.45
C LEU A 250 -3.31 -36.32 -13.35
N ARG A 251 -2.68 -37.03 -14.29
CA ARG A 251 -3.33 -38.08 -15.08
C ARG A 251 -3.77 -39.28 -14.22
N GLY A 252 -2.93 -39.73 -13.29
CA GLY A 252 -3.26 -40.82 -12.36
C GLY A 252 -4.42 -40.50 -11.41
N SER A 253 -4.65 -39.22 -11.12
CA SER A 253 -5.77 -38.74 -10.30
C SER A 253 -7.10 -38.53 -11.05
N GLY A 254 -7.22 -38.97 -12.31
CA GLY A 254 -8.49 -39.00 -13.05
C GLY A 254 -8.93 -37.66 -13.67
N TYR A 255 -8.06 -36.65 -13.75
CA TYR A 255 -8.40 -35.38 -14.38
C TYR A 255 -8.46 -35.50 -15.91
N PRO A 256 -9.44 -34.87 -16.59
CA PRO A 256 -9.54 -34.90 -18.05
C PRO A 256 -8.29 -34.33 -18.71
N ALA A 257 -7.75 -35.05 -19.68
CA ALA A 257 -6.52 -34.67 -20.39
C ALA A 257 -6.62 -33.28 -21.07
N SER A 258 -7.83 -32.85 -21.44
CA SER A 258 -8.10 -31.52 -22.02
C SER A 258 -7.82 -30.38 -21.03
N LEU A 259 -8.12 -30.58 -19.74
CA LEU A 259 -7.94 -29.59 -18.68
C LEU A 259 -6.45 -29.45 -18.33
N ILE A 260 -5.74 -30.57 -18.26
CA ILE A 260 -4.29 -30.63 -18.07
C ILE A 260 -3.58 -29.90 -19.23
N ARG A 261 -3.90 -30.24 -20.50
CA ARG A 261 -3.31 -29.58 -21.67
C ARG A 261 -3.61 -28.07 -21.73
N ARG A 262 -4.79 -27.63 -21.31
CA ARG A 262 -5.16 -26.21 -21.30
C ARG A 262 -4.36 -25.41 -20.27
N GLN A 263 -4.14 -25.96 -19.07
CA GLN A 263 -3.33 -25.26 -18.06
C GLN A 263 -1.84 -25.32 -18.40
N LEU A 264 -1.36 -26.45 -18.92
CA LEU A 264 0.01 -26.55 -19.42
C LEU A 264 0.29 -25.54 -20.53
N ARG A 265 -0.62 -25.35 -21.50
CA ARG A 265 -0.44 -24.31 -22.53
C ARG A 265 -0.28 -22.90 -21.97
N ARG A 266 -0.91 -22.57 -20.84
CA ARG A 266 -0.75 -21.25 -20.19
C ARG A 266 0.57 -21.10 -19.45
N VAL A 267 1.21 -22.20 -19.08
CA VAL A 267 2.46 -22.23 -18.30
C VAL A 267 3.68 -22.42 -19.20
N LEU A 268 3.58 -23.31 -20.20
CA LEU A 268 4.65 -23.72 -21.11
C LEU A 268 4.83 -22.80 -22.30
N VAL A 269 3.76 -22.16 -22.77
CA VAL A 269 3.84 -21.11 -23.80
C VAL A 269 3.43 -19.81 -23.11
N PRO A 270 4.38 -19.05 -22.55
CA PRO A 270 4.13 -17.66 -22.28
C PRO A 270 3.75 -17.05 -23.63
N VAL A 271 2.47 -16.73 -23.84
CA VAL A 271 2.12 -15.85 -24.94
C VAL A 271 2.89 -14.57 -24.66
N GLU A 272 3.95 -14.32 -25.43
CA GLU A 272 4.71 -13.09 -25.35
C GLU A 272 3.74 -11.97 -25.67
N LYS A 273 3.21 -11.35 -24.61
CA LYS A 273 2.48 -10.11 -24.77
C LYS A 273 3.51 -9.13 -25.31
N PRO A 274 3.23 -8.39 -26.39
CA PRO A 274 4.16 -7.37 -26.87
C PRO A 274 4.51 -6.49 -25.68
N LYS A 275 5.79 -6.47 -25.30
CA LYS A 275 6.30 -5.63 -24.22
C LYS A 275 6.20 -4.19 -24.72
N ARG A 276 5.02 -3.59 -24.54
CA ARG A 276 4.86 -2.16 -24.76
C ARG A 276 5.76 -1.45 -23.76
N GLU A 277 6.74 -0.72 -24.27
CA GLU A 277 7.56 0.15 -23.46
C GLU A 277 6.71 1.36 -23.05
N TRP A 278 6.48 1.48 -21.76
CA TRP A 278 5.69 2.57 -21.20
C TRP A 278 6.64 3.69 -20.78
N LEU A 279 6.38 4.92 -21.22
CA LEU A 279 7.17 6.09 -20.86
C LEU A 279 7.11 6.41 -19.35
N GLY A 280 5.95 6.12 -18.75
CA GLY A 280 5.69 6.38 -17.34
C GLY A 280 4.33 5.85 -16.90
N THR A 281 4.06 5.94 -15.60
CA THR A 281 2.76 5.60 -15.02
C THR A 281 2.13 6.83 -14.39
N ALA A 282 0.98 7.25 -14.91
CA ALA A 282 0.14 8.28 -14.30
C ALA A 282 -0.93 7.62 -13.42
N VAL A 283 -1.09 8.10 -12.18
CA VAL A 283 -2.10 7.63 -11.24
C VAL A 283 -3.20 8.69 -11.15
N ILE A 284 -4.43 8.34 -11.54
CA ILE A 284 -5.56 9.26 -11.51
C ILE A 284 -6.71 8.72 -10.65
N PRO A 285 -7.53 9.59 -10.05
CA PRO A 285 -8.74 9.17 -9.35
C PRO A 285 -9.72 8.46 -10.32
N TYR A 286 -10.31 7.36 -9.86
CA TYR A 286 -11.34 6.68 -10.65
C TYR A 286 -12.67 7.43 -10.63
N LYS A 287 -13.24 7.67 -11.82
CA LYS A 287 -14.61 8.11 -12.03
C LYS A 287 -15.13 7.43 -13.30
N PRO A 288 -16.24 6.68 -13.23
CA PRO A 288 -16.82 6.03 -14.40
C PRO A 288 -17.04 7.01 -15.56
N GLY A 289 -16.69 6.58 -16.77
CA GLY A 289 -16.80 7.34 -18.02
C GLY A 289 -15.63 8.30 -18.26
N THR A 290 -15.36 9.19 -17.31
CA THR A 290 -14.30 10.21 -17.48
C THR A 290 -12.90 9.59 -17.38
N SER A 291 -12.64 8.77 -16.36
CA SER A 291 -11.29 8.22 -16.11
C SER A 291 -10.85 7.22 -17.19
N GLU A 292 -11.80 6.50 -17.78
CA GLU A 292 -11.58 5.58 -18.90
C GLU A 292 -11.31 6.33 -20.20
N THR A 293 -11.95 7.48 -20.41
CA THR A 293 -11.65 8.37 -21.54
C THR A 293 -10.23 8.94 -21.41
N ILE A 294 -9.86 9.44 -20.23
CA ILE A 294 -8.50 9.91 -19.93
C ILE A 294 -7.49 8.79 -20.18
N ARG A 295 -7.77 7.56 -19.72
CA ARG A 295 -6.91 6.40 -19.98
C ARG A 295 -6.72 6.14 -21.47
N ARG A 296 -7.79 6.21 -22.28
CA ARG A 296 -7.71 5.99 -23.72
C ARG A 296 -6.79 7.02 -24.38
N ILE A 297 -6.93 8.29 -24.02
CA ILE A 297 -6.07 9.38 -24.51
C ILE A 297 -4.61 9.16 -24.11
N LEU A 298 -4.32 8.92 -22.82
CA LEU A 298 -2.94 8.75 -22.36
C LEU A 298 -2.27 7.50 -22.93
N ASN A 299 -3.04 6.44 -23.20
CA ASN A 299 -2.53 5.23 -23.80
C ASN A 299 -2.06 5.44 -25.26
N THR A 300 -2.55 6.44 -26.00
CA THR A 300 -2.06 6.71 -27.37
C THR A 300 -0.62 7.21 -27.37
N ALA A 301 -0.18 7.80 -26.26
CA ALA A 301 1.19 8.28 -26.05
C ALA A 301 2.04 7.29 -25.21
N ASN A 302 1.65 6.01 -25.16
CA ASN A 302 2.36 4.98 -24.37
C ASN A 302 2.54 5.34 -22.87
N ILE A 303 1.56 6.04 -22.28
CA ILE A 303 1.53 6.32 -20.84
C ILE A 303 0.61 5.33 -20.15
N ARG A 304 1.11 4.65 -19.12
CA ARG A 304 0.32 3.70 -18.34
C ARG A 304 -0.56 4.44 -17.35
N VAL A 305 -1.87 4.16 -17.33
CA VAL A 305 -2.79 4.80 -16.38
C VAL A 305 -3.25 3.85 -15.27
N GLY A 306 -2.78 4.13 -14.05
CA GLY A 306 -3.26 3.52 -12.81
C GLY A 306 -4.45 4.29 -12.23
N PHE A 307 -5.40 3.56 -11.63
CA PHE A 307 -6.51 4.18 -10.93
C PHE A 307 -6.31 4.16 -9.41
N GLN A 308 -6.38 5.33 -8.79
CA GLN A 308 -6.39 5.45 -7.34
C GLN A 308 -7.75 5.04 -6.79
N ARG A 309 -7.72 4.23 -5.72
CA ARG A 309 -8.92 3.89 -4.97
C ARG A 309 -9.46 5.15 -4.29
N GLY A 310 -10.75 5.39 -4.44
CA GLY A 310 -11.45 6.48 -3.74
C GLY A 310 -11.48 6.28 -2.22
N ASN A 311 -12.15 7.21 -1.53
CA ASN A 311 -12.32 7.14 -0.08
C ASN A 311 -13.23 5.96 0.28
N THR A 312 -12.65 4.91 0.85
CA THR A 312 -13.39 3.74 1.32
C THR A 312 -14.03 3.99 2.68
N LEU A 313 -15.12 3.28 2.99
CA LEU A 313 -15.71 3.29 4.34
C LEU A 313 -14.67 2.87 5.40
N ARG A 314 -13.78 1.92 5.08
CA ARG A 314 -12.66 1.54 5.95
C ARG A 314 -11.78 2.73 6.31
N SER A 315 -11.29 3.47 5.31
CA SER A 315 -10.42 4.63 5.57
C SER A 315 -11.13 5.75 6.33
N ALA A 316 -12.45 5.82 6.25
CA ALA A 316 -13.26 6.81 6.94
C ALA A 316 -13.59 6.43 8.40
N LEU A 317 -13.93 5.17 8.64
CA LEU A 317 -14.52 4.70 9.90
C LEU A 317 -13.56 3.89 10.77
N VAL A 318 -12.58 3.21 10.18
CA VAL A 318 -11.67 2.33 10.94
C VAL A 318 -10.45 3.12 11.38
N GLN A 319 -10.56 3.77 12.53
CA GLN A 319 -9.49 4.59 13.14
C GLN A 319 -8.71 3.81 14.20
N LEU A 320 -8.25 2.61 13.86
CA LEU A 320 -7.49 1.77 14.80
C LEU A 320 -6.02 2.19 14.95
N LYS A 321 -5.50 2.93 13.97
CA LYS A 321 -4.10 3.36 13.95
C LYS A 321 -4.02 4.80 14.43
N ASP A 322 -3.02 5.07 15.26
CA ASP A 322 -2.71 6.44 15.67
C ASP A 322 -2.39 7.29 14.45
N ARG A 323 -3.04 8.45 14.38
CA ARG A 323 -2.75 9.42 13.32
C ARG A 323 -1.46 10.14 13.68
N LEU A 324 -0.51 10.13 12.77
CA LEU A 324 0.68 10.95 12.92
C LEU A 324 0.29 12.44 12.92
N PRO A 325 0.83 13.26 13.84
CA PRO A 325 0.59 14.70 13.82
C PRO A 325 1.12 15.30 12.52
N ALA A 326 0.54 16.43 12.09
CA ALA A 326 0.91 17.10 10.84
C ALA A 326 2.43 17.34 10.73
N ASN A 327 3.08 17.69 11.84
CA ASN A 327 4.51 17.97 11.90
C ASN A 327 5.42 16.77 11.61
N ARG A 328 4.93 15.53 11.77
CA ARG A 328 5.70 14.31 11.46
C ARG A 328 5.35 13.72 10.10
N THR A 329 4.59 14.45 9.29
CA THR A 329 4.31 14.03 7.91
C THR A 329 5.55 14.19 7.04
N ARG A 330 5.72 13.28 6.08
CA ARG A 330 6.81 13.25 5.08
C ARG A 330 6.18 13.32 3.68
N ASP A 331 7.00 13.59 2.68
CA ASP A 331 6.56 13.60 1.26
C ASP A 331 5.32 14.48 1.05
N CYS A 332 5.40 15.72 1.53
CA CYS A 332 4.25 16.61 1.63
C CYS A 332 4.54 18.02 1.09
N VAL A 333 3.46 18.69 0.69
CA VAL A 333 3.44 20.13 0.37
C VAL A 333 2.72 20.82 1.53
N TYR A 334 3.35 21.82 2.10
CA TYR A 334 2.88 22.54 3.27
C TYR A 334 2.77 24.04 3.00
N LYS A 335 1.99 24.70 3.83
CA LYS A 335 1.69 26.13 3.78
C LYS A 335 2.00 26.78 5.11
N ILE A 336 2.74 27.88 5.07
CA ILE A 336 3.08 28.73 6.22
C ILE A 336 2.47 30.10 5.96
N LYS A 337 1.72 30.63 6.94
CA LYS A 337 1.09 31.95 6.85
C LYS A 337 2.00 33.00 7.46
N CYS A 338 1.98 34.19 6.90
CA CYS A 338 2.48 35.38 7.59
C CYS A 338 1.40 35.87 8.56
N SER A 339 1.79 36.35 9.75
CA SER A 339 0.83 36.87 10.74
C SER A 339 0.32 38.25 10.36
N ASP A 340 1.19 39.04 9.71
CA ASP A 340 0.96 40.47 9.47
C ASP A 340 0.54 40.76 8.03
N CYS A 341 0.63 39.79 7.11
CA CYS A 341 0.17 39.98 5.73
C CYS A 341 -0.57 38.76 5.17
N ILE A 342 -1.31 38.98 4.08
CA ILE A 342 -2.12 37.97 3.40
C ILE A 342 -1.23 36.93 2.66
N LYS A 343 0.05 37.24 2.46
CA LYS A 343 0.97 36.37 1.71
C LYS A 343 1.24 35.08 2.48
N VAL A 344 1.37 34.00 1.73
CA VAL A 344 1.65 32.66 2.27
C VAL A 344 2.88 32.08 1.61
N TYR A 345 3.68 31.34 2.36
CA TYR A 345 4.74 30.53 1.78
C TYR A 345 4.25 29.11 1.57
N ILE A 346 4.55 28.55 0.40
CA ILE A 346 4.22 27.17 0.06
C ILE A 346 5.52 26.44 -0.23
N GLY A 347 5.76 25.34 0.46
CA GLY A 347 7.00 24.58 0.32
C GLY A 347 6.72 23.09 0.16
N GLN A 348 7.64 22.38 -0.47
CA GLN A 348 7.69 20.92 -0.43
C GLN A 348 8.77 20.37 0.52
N THR A 349 8.55 19.16 1.03
CA THR A 349 9.57 18.39 1.74
C THR A 349 9.42 16.89 1.51
N ALA A 350 10.53 16.21 1.23
CA ALA A 350 10.63 14.75 1.29
C ALA A 350 10.90 14.26 2.73
N ARG A 351 11.50 15.10 3.58
CA ARG A 351 11.80 14.81 4.99
C ARG A 351 10.60 15.13 5.88
N GLU A 352 10.71 14.82 7.17
CA GLU A 352 9.69 15.20 8.15
C GLU A 352 9.50 16.72 8.15
N LEU A 353 8.24 17.14 8.13
CA LEU A 353 7.86 18.55 8.08
C LEU A 353 8.48 19.35 9.23
N HIS A 354 8.51 18.79 10.44
CA HIS A 354 9.15 19.38 11.61
C HIS A 354 10.61 19.77 11.35
N THR A 355 11.39 18.89 10.72
CA THR A 355 12.79 19.18 10.39
C THR A 355 12.89 20.39 9.46
N ARG A 356 11.98 20.49 8.48
CA ARG A 356 11.95 21.63 7.55
C ARG A 356 11.53 22.93 8.22
N ILE A 357 10.57 22.88 9.15
CA ILE A 357 10.16 24.04 9.95
C ILE A 357 11.32 24.53 10.83
N VAL A 358 12.05 23.60 11.47
CA VAL A 358 13.22 23.95 12.29
C VAL A 358 14.32 24.61 11.44
N GLU A 359 14.55 24.15 10.21
CA GLU A 359 15.47 24.81 9.28
C GLU A 359 15.06 26.25 8.96
N HIS A 360 13.78 26.47 8.65
CA HIS A 360 13.26 27.82 8.42
C HIS A 360 13.39 28.71 9.65
N LYS A 361 13.05 28.19 10.84
CA LYS A 361 13.20 28.90 12.11
C LYS A 361 14.64 29.33 12.36
N ARG A 362 15.60 28.45 12.09
CA ARG A 362 17.03 28.76 12.24
C ARG A 362 17.49 29.86 11.29
N LYS A 363 16.98 29.87 10.05
CA LYS A 363 17.31 30.91 9.06
C LYS A 363 16.72 32.28 9.42
N ILE A 364 15.50 32.32 9.95
CA ILE A 364 14.87 33.57 10.40
C ILE A 364 15.57 34.13 11.64
N ASN A 365 15.87 33.27 12.63
CA ASN A 365 16.44 33.71 13.89
C ASN A 365 17.95 34.02 13.85
N LYS A 366 18.65 33.65 12.77
CA LYS A 366 20.07 33.93 12.60
C LYS A 366 20.21 35.06 11.58
N PRO A 367 20.13 36.34 12.00
CA PRO A 367 20.36 37.45 11.09
C PRO A 367 21.79 37.36 10.54
N PRO A 368 21.97 37.68 9.25
CA PRO A 368 23.29 37.61 8.63
C PRO A 368 24.22 38.66 9.23
N ARG A 369 25.47 38.27 9.44
CA ARG A 369 26.48 39.16 10.05
C ARG A 369 27.18 40.03 9.01
N ASN A 370 27.28 39.51 7.78
CA ASN A 370 28.00 40.13 6.68
C ASN A 370 27.09 40.28 5.45
N ALA A 371 27.43 41.21 4.55
CA ALA A 371 26.69 41.42 3.30
C ALA A 371 26.63 40.16 2.40
N ASP A 372 27.69 39.35 2.40
CA ASP A 372 27.73 38.09 1.64
C ASP A 372 26.83 37.01 2.26
N GLU A 373 26.75 36.95 3.59
CA GLU A 373 25.80 36.07 4.28
C GLU A 373 24.35 36.51 4.03
N TYR A 374 24.09 37.82 3.96
CA TYR A 374 22.77 38.36 3.60
C TYR A 374 22.38 37.93 2.19
N ARG A 375 23.27 38.09 1.20
CA ARG A 375 23.04 37.64 -0.18
C ARG A 375 22.84 36.13 -0.29
N ALA A 376 23.57 35.32 0.48
CA ALA A 376 23.39 33.87 0.49
C ALA A 376 22.02 33.47 1.09
N LEU A 377 21.63 34.09 2.20
CA LEU A 377 20.34 33.86 2.85
C LEU A 377 19.16 34.29 1.97
N LEU A 378 19.32 35.42 1.27
CA LEU A 378 18.44 35.91 0.22
C LEU A 378 18.41 35.00 -1.01
N LYS A 379 19.32 34.05 -1.21
CA LYS A 379 19.16 33.01 -2.26
C LYS A 379 18.46 31.77 -1.73
N ASP A 380 18.60 31.49 -0.45
CA ASP A 380 18.28 30.21 0.16
C ASP A 380 16.89 30.07 0.77
N SER A 381 16.22 31.17 1.12
CA SER A 381 14.91 31.12 1.77
C SER A 381 14.07 32.38 1.51
N ALA A 382 13.06 32.23 0.65
CA ALA A 382 12.07 33.29 0.39
C ALA A 382 11.30 33.71 1.66
N ILE A 383 11.11 32.79 2.62
CA ILE A 383 10.51 33.09 3.93
C ILE A 383 11.39 34.05 4.72
N ALA A 384 12.69 33.79 4.76
CA ALA A 384 13.61 34.57 5.56
C ALA A 384 13.82 35.95 4.96
N GLU A 385 13.92 36.04 3.64
CA GLU A 385 13.88 37.30 2.88
C GLU A 385 12.64 38.13 3.25
N HIS A 386 11.44 37.55 3.16
CA HIS A 386 10.22 38.27 3.53
C HIS A 386 10.22 38.75 4.98
N ALA A 387 10.63 37.90 5.94
CA ALA A 387 10.71 38.28 7.35
C ALA A 387 11.69 39.44 7.59
N LEU A 388 12.83 39.46 6.88
CA LEU A 388 13.86 40.49 7.03
C LEU A 388 13.46 41.79 6.35
N ASP A 389 12.94 41.75 5.13
CA ASP A 389 12.58 42.96 4.35
C ASP A 389 11.37 43.69 4.94
N THR A 390 10.39 42.93 5.44
CA THR A 390 9.12 43.50 5.94
C THR A 390 9.04 43.58 7.46
N GLY A 391 9.96 42.92 8.18
CA GLY A 391 9.90 42.81 9.64
C GLY A 391 8.72 41.99 10.17
N HIS A 392 7.97 41.32 9.30
CA HIS A 392 6.78 40.58 9.69
C HIS A 392 7.09 39.28 10.44
N LYS A 393 6.20 38.91 11.36
CA LYS A 393 6.26 37.66 12.11
C LYS A 393 5.60 36.52 11.33
N ILE A 394 6.36 35.45 11.13
CA ILE A 394 5.90 34.26 10.41
C ILE A 394 5.38 33.22 11.41
N ASP A 395 4.18 32.70 11.15
CA ASP A 395 3.55 31.69 12.00
C ASP A 395 4.10 30.29 11.66
N LEU A 396 5.14 29.89 12.41
CA LEU A 396 5.79 28.59 12.30
C LEU A 396 5.11 27.51 13.16
N GLU A 397 4.11 27.87 13.96
CA GLU A 397 3.42 26.93 14.86
C GLU A 397 2.21 26.31 14.16
N ASN A 398 1.45 27.10 13.39
CA ASN A 398 0.24 26.65 12.68
C ASN A 398 0.50 26.31 11.22
N VAL A 399 1.42 25.36 10.96
CA VAL A 399 1.72 24.92 9.60
C VAL A 399 0.64 23.96 9.07
N GLU A 400 0.06 24.30 7.91
CA GLU A 400 -0.98 23.50 7.27
C GLU A 400 -0.38 22.57 6.21
N VAL A 401 -0.76 21.28 6.22
CA VAL A 401 -0.35 20.32 5.18
C VAL A 401 -1.41 20.26 4.08
N LEU A 402 -1.07 20.75 2.88
CA LEU A 402 -1.97 20.81 1.72
C LEU A 402 -2.08 19.46 1.00
N ARG A 403 -0.95 18.81 0.75
CA ARG A 403 -0.87 17.52 0.02
C ARG A 403 0.02 16.53 0.76
N ARG A 404 -0.34 15.24 0.72
CA ARG A 404 0.36 14.15 1.41
C ARG A 404 0.64 12.99 0.46
N GLY A 405 1.74 12.27 0.70
CA GLY A 405 2.03 10.99 0.04
C GLY A 405 2.61 11.12 -1.36
N LEU A 406 3.21 12.27 -1.68
CA LEU A 406 3.84 12.54 -2.97
C LEU A 406 5.29 12.04 -2.95
N ARG A 407 5.50 10.76 -3.23
CA ARG A 407 6.83 10.13 -3.12
C ARG A 407 7.79 10.56 -4.24
N SER A 408 7.26 10.84 -5.43
CA SER A 408 8.06 11.30 -6.56
C SER A 408 8.40 12.79 -6.42
N THR A 409 9.66 13.13 -6.66
CA THR A 409 10.14 14.52 -6.62
C THR A 409 9.41 15.39 -7.63
N SER A 410 9.27 14.93 -8.89
CA SER A 410 8.54 15.67 -9.92
C SER A 410 7.07 15.90 -9.52
N GLN A 411 6.41 14.90 -8.93
CA GLN A 411 5.03 15.07 -8.45
C GLN A 411 4.92 16.11 -7.31
N ARG A 412 5.92 16.18 -6.41
CA ARG A 412 5.97 17.21 -5.36
C ARG A 412 6.14 18.60 -5.94
N LEU A 413 7.07 18.77 -6.88
CA LEU A 413 7.30 20.06 -7.54
C LEU A 413 6.06 20.54 -8.28
N MET A 414 5.36 19.64 -9.01
CA MET A 414 4.14 20.02 -9.72
C MET A 414 3.02 20.38 -8.75
N ALA A 415 2.86 19.62 -7.67
CA ALA A 415 1.86 19.91 -6.64
C ALA A 415 2.16 21.24 -5.93
N GLU A 416 3.42 21.54 -5.64
CA GLU A 416 3.86 22.82 -5.07
C GLU A 416 3.52 23.97 -6.00
N ALA A 417 3.88 23.89 -7.29
CA ALA A 417 3.58 24.91 -8.28
C ALA A 417 2.06 25.16 -8.42
N VAL A 418 1.25 24.10 -8.43
CA VAL A 418 -0.22 24.21 -8.48
C VAL A 418 -0.79 24.93 -7.26
N GLU A 419 -0.24 24.69 -6.07
CA GLU A 419 -0.71 25.38 -4.86
C GLU A 419 -0.18 26.83 -4.78
N ILE A 420 1.03 27.10 -5.29
CA ILE A 420 1.58 28.46 -5.45
C ILE A 420 0.67 29.30 -6.34
N ALA A 421 0.23 28.79 -7.49
CA ALA A 421 -0.63 29.51 -8.42
C ALA A 421 -2.02 29.87 -7.82
N LYS A 422 -2.45 29.17 -6.77
CA LYS A 422 -3.76 29.39 -6.12
C LYS A 422 -3.75 30.42 -5.01
N HIS A 423 -2.57 30.75 -4.49
CA HIS A 423 -2.44 31.55 -3.29
C HIS A 423 -1.52 32.74 -3.54
N PRO A 424 -1.77 33.90 -2.88
CA PRO A 424 -0.83 35.01 -2.91
C PRO A 424 0.46 34.58 -2.23
N SER A 425 1.48 34.23 -3.01
CA SER A 425 2.65 33.53 -2.49
C SER A 425 3.82 34.47 -2.20
N VAL A 426 4.63 34.10 -1.20
CA VAL A 426 5.95 34.71 -0.92
C VAL A 426 7.05 34.06 -1.78
N ASN A 427 6.72 32.96 -2.47
CA ASN A 427 7.68 32.18 -3.25
C ASN A 427 8.24 33.00 -4.43
N ARG A 428 9.51 32.75 -4.76
CA ARG A 428 10.11 33.26 -5.99
C ARG A 428 9.59 32.48 -7.19
N ILE A 429 9.35 33.18 -8.28
CA ILE A 429 8.69 32.64 -9.48
C ILE A 429 9.64 31.72 -10.29
N GLU A 430 10.92 31.60 -9.93
CA GLU A 430 11.93 30.69 -10.53
C GLU A 430 11.65 29.17 -10.31
N GLY A 431 10.41 28.79 -10.00
CA GLY A 431 9.98 27.40 -9.88
C GLY A 431 9.63 26.78 -11.23
N VAL A 432 9.11 25.53 -11.20
CA VAL A 432 8.60 24.91 -12.43
C VAL A 432 7.40 25.72 -12.94
N GLU A 433 7.55 26.31 -14.12
CA GLU A 433 6.46 26.97 -14.82
C GLU A 433 5.37 25.93 -15.13
N LEU A 434 4.16 26.21 -14.63
CA LEU A 434 2.97 25.50 -15.07
C LEU A 434 2.66 25.99 -16.48
N ALA A 435 2.97 25.16 -17.47
CA ALA A 435 2.54 25.38 -18.86
C ALA A 435 1.02 25.23 -19.00
#